data_AF-A0A2G2YVI0-F1
#
_entry.id   AF-A0A2G2YVI0-F1
#
_cell.length_a   1.000
_cell.length_b   1.000
_cell.length_c   1.000
_cell.angle_alpha   90.00
_cell.angle_beta   90.00
_cell.angle_gamma   90.00
#
_symmetry.space_group_name_H-M   'P 1'
#
loop_
_entity.id
_entity.type
_entity.pdbx_description
1 polymer ?
#
loop_
_entity_poly.entity_id
_entity_poly.type
_entity_poly.pdbx_seq_one_letter_code
_entity_poly.pdbx_strand_id
1 'polypeptide(L)'
;MGFMDQDESWNLFKIAASANEALSYEFETIGKQIADECHGLPLTIVVVAGLLKSKGAIEDWTSVAKDVKSLVTNDPDERCSRVLGLSYNHLTSDLKTCLLRFGIFPEDSKIPVKNLMRSWMAEWFLKLENDLEEVFARACP
;
A
#
# COMPACT_ATOMS: atom_id res chain seq x y z
N MET A 1 -6.55 23.00 -2.73
CA MET A 1 -5.41 22.27 -2.13
C MET A 1 -4.31 22.24 -3.17
N GLY A 2 -3.11 22.74 -2.86
CA GLY A 2 -2.01 22.80 -3.83
C GLY A 2 -1.30 21.45 -3.95
N PHE A 3 -0.68 21.19 -5.10
CA PHE A 3 0.28 20.10 -5.26
C PHE A 3 1.62 20.50 -4.63
N MET A 4 2.34 19.52 -4.09
CA MET A 4 3.70 19.70 -3.59
C MET A 4 4.67 19.98 -4.73
N ASP A 5 5.68 20.81 -4.46
CA ASP A 5 6.81 20.93 -5.38
C ASP A 5 7.72 19.70 -5.33
N GLN A 6 8.78 19.68 -6.14
CA GLN A 6 9.69 18.53 -6.24
C GLN A 6 10.48 18.29 -4.94
N ASP A 7 10.89 19.34 -4.24
CA ASP A 7 11.67 19.23 -3.00
C ASP A 7 10.78 18.75 -1.85
N GLU A 8 9.57 19.30 -1.74
CA GLU A 8 8.54 18.85 -0.80
C GLU A 8 8.16 17.38 -1.04
N SER A 9 7.96 17.00 -2.30
CA SER A 9 7.60 15.64 -2.70
C SER A 9 8.70 14.64 -2.34
N TRP A 10 9.95 14.97 -2.66
CA TRP A 10 11.09 14.13 -2.33
C TRP A 10 11.29 14.01 -0.81
N ASN A 11 11.14 15.11 -0.07
CA ASN A 11 11.27 15.09 1.38
C ASN A 11 10.20 14.18 2.03
N LEU A 12 8.94 14.30 1.61
CA LEU A 12 7.87 13.42 2.07
C LEU A 12 8.14 11.95 1.71
N PHE A 13 8.58 11.68 0.48
CA PHE A 13 8.93 10.34 0.03
C PHE A 13 10.02 9.72 0.91
N LYS A 14 11.11 10.46 1.17
CA LYS A 14 12.24 9.99 1.98
C LYS A 14 11.80 9.68 3.41
N ILE A 15 10.98 10.54 4.03
CA ILE A 15 10.42 10.30 5.36
C ILE A 15 9.58 9.00 5.38
N ALA A 16 8.73 8.81 4.38
CA ALA A 16 7.83 7.65 4.32
C ALA A 16 8.56 6.33 4.00
N ALA A 17 9.54 6.36 3.08
CA ALA A 17 10.23 5.17 2.58
C ALA A 17 11.32 4.66 3.55
N SER A 18 12.08 5.56 4.16
CA SER A 18 13.25 5.20 4.99
C SER A 18 13.16 5.65 6.44
N ALA A 19 12.02 6.18 6.90
CA ALA A 19 11.92 6.80 8.23
C ALA A 19 13.00 7.88 8.47
N ASN A 20 13.37 8.60 7.40
CA ASN A 20 14.45 9.59 7.37
C ASN A 20 15.87 9.04 7.58
N GLU A 21 16.06 7.72 7.44
CA GLU A 21 17.39 7.13 7.34
C GLU A 21 18.04 7.43 5.99
N ALA A 22 19.38 7.40 5.97
CA ALA A 22 20.14 7.62 4.75
C ALA A 22 19.96 6.45 3.78
N LEU A 23 19.56 6.77 2.54
CA LEU A 23 19.50 5.83 1.44
C LEU A 23 20.83 5.85 0.67
N SER A 24 21.20 4.74 0.04
CA SER A 24 22.32 4.75 -0.90
C SER A 24 22.01 5.64 -2.10
N TYR A 25 23.04 6.10 -2.81
CA TYR A 25 22.88 6.96 -3.99
C TYR A 25 21.93 6.36 -5.05
N GLU A 26 21.96 5.04 -5.23
CA GLU A 26 21.10 4.33 -6.19
C GLU A 26 19.62 4.43 -5.78
N PHE A 27 19.30 4.15 -4.52
CA PHE A 27 17.95 4.28 -3.98
C PHE A 27 17.45 5.72 -3.98
N GLU A 28 18.32 6.70 -3.68
CA GLU A 28 17.94 8.12 -3.77
C GLU A 28 17.61 8.54 -5.20
N THR A 29 18.39 8.08 -6.17
CA THR A 29 18.16 8.43 -7.58
C THR A 29 16.82 7.90 -8.07
N ILE A 30 16.52 6.62 -7.80
CA ILE A 30 15.23 6.01 -8.18
C ILE A 30 14.08 6.63 -7.37
N GLY A 31 14.27 6.84 -6.07
CA GLY A 31 13.25 7.42 -5.19
C GLY A 31 12.84 8.83 -5.63
N LYS A 32 13.79 9.68 -6.05
CA LYS A 32 13.49 11.01 -6.61
C LYS A 32 12.68 10.92 -7.89
N GLN A 33 13.03 9.99 -8.79
CA GLN A 33 12.25 9.75 -10.00
C GLN A 33 10.80 9.35 -9.65
N ILE A 34 10.62 8.44 -8.70
CA ILE A 34 9.29 7.99 -8.28
C ILE A 34 8.48 9.14 -7.66
N ALA A 35 9.09 9.97 -6.82
CA ALA A 35 8.44 11.12 -6.21
C ALA A 35 7.97 12.14 -7.26
N ASP A 36 8.76 12.35 -8.31
CA ASP A 36 8.40 13.25 -9.43
C ASP A 36 7.20 12.70 -10.24
N GLU A 37 7.18 11.39 -10.51
CA GLU A 37 6.06 10.70 -11.20
C GLU A 37 4.75 10.71 -10.36
N CYS A 38 4.84 11.00 -9.06
CA CYS A 38 3.65 11.23 -8.22
C CYS A 38 3.03 12.62 -8.41
N HIS A 39 3.71 13.53 -9.12
CA HIS A 39 3.24 14.87 -9.49
C HIS A 39 2.67 15.67 -8.30
N GLY A 40 3.36 15.62 -7.16
CA GLY A 40 3.03 16.44 -6.00
C GLY A 40 1.75 16.06 -5.25
N LEU A 41 1.16 14.88 -5.50
CA LEU A 41 0.04 14.36 -4.70
C LEU A 41 0.58 13.69 -3.42
N PRO A 42 0.32 14.22 -2.21
CA PRO A 42 0.90 13.67 -0.98
C PRO A 42 0.50 12.20 -0.74
N LEU A 43 -0.75 11.85 -1.07
CA LEU A 43 -1.26 10.49 -0.86
C LEU A 43 -0.55 9.46 -1.75
N THR A 44 -0.33 9.75 -3.03
CA THR A 44 0.35 8.83 -3.94
C THR A 44 1.81 8.64 -3.53
N ILE A 45 2.48 9.71 -3.11
CA ILE A 45 3.85 9.67 -2.59
C ILE A 45 3.97 8.72 -1.40
N VAL A 46 3.11 8.88 -0.39
CA VAL A 46 3.14 8.06 0.83
C VAL A 46 2.81 6.60 0.53
N VAL A 47 1.86 6.34 -0.38
CA VAL A 47 1.47 4.98 -0.76
C VAL A 47 2.63 4.25 -1.45
N VAL A 48 3.29 4.88 -2.43
CA VAL A 48 4.41 4.25 -3.14
C VAL A 48 5.64 4.11 -2.23
N ALA A 49 5.94 5.12 -1.43
CA ALA A 49 7.02 5.06 -0.45
C ALA A 49 6.79 3.93 0.58
N GLY A 50 5.56 3.78 1.06
CA GLY A 50 5.17 2.70 1.96
C GLY A 50 5.28 1.31 1.32
N LEU A 51 4.92 1.19 0.04
CA LEU A 51 5.12 -0.04 -0.74
C LEU A 51 6.61 -0.42 -0.84
N LEU A 52 7.49 0.57 -1.01
CA LEU A 52 8.93 0.36 -1.17
C LEU A 52 9.66 0.13 0.15
N LYS A 53 9.10 0.59 1.27
CA LYS A 53 9.70 0.44 2.61
C LYS A 53 10.02 -1.01 2.98
N SER A 54 9.24 -1.97 2.50
CA SER A 54 9.47 -3.41 2.74
C SER A 54 10.40 -4.06 1.71
N LYS A 55 10.90 -3.30 0.74
CA LYS A 55 11.72 -3.80 -0.38
C LYS A 55 13.18 -3.39 -0.25
N GLY A 56 14.05 -4.37 -0.08
CA GLY A 56 15.51 -4.15 0.09
C GLY A 56 16.32 -4.23 -1.21
N ALA A 57 15.74 -4.72 -2.30
CA ALA A 57 16.44 -4.89 -3.58
C ALA A 57 16.26 -3.67 -4.48
N ILE A 58 17.28 -3.30 -5.25
CA ILE A 58 17.21 -2.14 -6.15
C ILE A 58 16.35 -2.43 -7.40
N GLU A 59 16.31 -3.70 -7.81
CA GLU A 59 15.50 -4.19 -8.93
C GLU A 59 14.01 -4.01 -8.64
N ASP A 60 13.62 -4.24 -7.39
CA ASP A 60 12.27 -4.03 -6.87
C ASP A 60 11.84 -2.55 -7.00
N TRP A 61 12.72 -1.63 -6.60
CA TRP A 61 12.49 -0.18 -6.74
C TRP A 61 12.40 0.24 -8.20
N THR A 62 13.26 -0.32 -9.04
CA THR A 62 13.25 -0.09 -10.49
C THR A 62 11.95 -0.58 -11.14
N SER A 63 11.43 -1.73 -10.70
CA SER A 63 10.16 -2.27 -11.19
C SER A 63 8.99 -1.37 -10.79
N VAL A 64 8.91 -0.97 -9.53
CA VAL A 64 7.87 -0.05 -9.05
C VAL A 64 7.94 1.30 -9.77
N ALA A 65 9.14 1.83 -10.04
CA ALA A 65 9.29 3.06 -10.82
C ALA A 65 8.68 2.95 -12.22
N LYS A 66 8.86 1.81 -12.89
CA LYS A 66 8.24 1.55 -14.20
C LYS A 66 6.72 1.45 -14.09
N ASP A 67 6.23 0.76 -13.06
CA ASP A 67 4.79 0.61 -12.83
C ASP A 67 4.15 1.98 -12.59
N VAL A 68 4.69 2.80 -11.67
CA VAL A 68 4.17 4.15 -11.38
C VAL A 68 4.17 5.03 -12.62
N LYS A 69 5.26 5.02 -13.39
CA LYS A 69 5.36 5.77 -14.65
C LYS A 69 4.32 5.32 -15.70
N SER A 70 3.97 4.04 -15.74
CA SER A 70 2.94 3.53 -16.66
C SER A 70 1.52 3.98 -16.29
N LEU A 71 1.32 4.47 -15.06
CA LEU A 71 0.03 4.93 -14.54
C LEU A 71 -0.17 6.43 -14.74
N VAL A 72 0.76 7.13 -15.39
CA VAL A 72 0.68 8.57 -15.67
C VAL A 72 -0.55 8.88 -16.51
N THR A 73 -1.43 9.68 -15.91
CA THR A 73 -2.63 10.24 -16.52
C THR A 73 -2.77 11.70 -16.08
N ASN A 74 -3.37 12.52 -16.92
CA ASN A 74 -3.61 13.93 -16.64
C ASN A 74 -4.66 14.14 -15.53
N ASP A 75 -5.49 13.12 -15.26
CA ASP A 75 -6.50 13.17 -14.21
C ASP A 75 -5.91 12.79 -12.84
N PRO A 76 -5.88 13.70 -11.84
CA PRO A 76 -5.33 13.41 -10.53
C PRO A 76 -6.06 12.28 -9.79
N ASP A 77 -7.37 12.16 -9.97
CA ASP A 77 -8.20 11.17 -9.27
C ASP A 77 -7.96 9.76 -9.84
N GLU A 78 -7.97 9.62 -11.18
CA GLU A 78 -7.62 8.38 -11.85
C GLU A 78 -6.18 7.94 -11.49
N ARG A 79 -5.23 8.88 -11.44
CA ARG A 79 -3.85 8.59 -11.03
C ARG A 79 -3.78 8.07 -9.60
N CYS A 80 -4.47 8.74 -8.68
CA CYS A 80 -4.55 8.33 -7.29
C CYS A 80 -5.14 6.91 -7.18
N SER A 81 -6.26 6.64 -7.84
CA SER A 81 -6.90 5.33 -7.89
C SER A 81 -5.98 4.23 -8.43
N ARG A 82 -5.26 4.52 -9.53
CA ARG A 82 -4.29 3.60 -10.14
C ARG A 82 -3.13 3.27 -9.19
N VAL A 83 -2.56 4.26 -8.52
CA VAL A 83 -1.47 4.07 -7.55
C VAL A 83 -1.95 3.27 -6.33
N LEU A 84 -3.15 3.57 -5.82
CA LEU A 84 -3.77 2.79 -4.74
C LEU A 84 -4.00 1.33 -5.17
N GLY A 85 -4.45 1.10 -6.40
CA GLY A 85 -4.59 -0.23 -6.99
C GLY A 85 -3.26 -0.98 -7.10
N LEU A 86 -2.18 -0.29 -7.51
CA LEU A 86 -0.83 -0.86 -7.55
C LEU A 86 -0.39 -1.32 -6.16
N SER A 87 -0.55 -0.47 -5.14
CA SER A 87 -0.24 -0.84 -3.75
C SER A 87 -1.09 -2.00 -3.27
N TYR A 88 -2.39 -2.00 -3.58
CA TYR A 88 -3.29 -3.10 -3.21
C TYR A 88 -2.83 -4.42 -3.82
N ASN A 89 -2.46 -4.42 -5.10
CA ASN A 89 -2.04 -5.64 -5.81
C ASN A 89 -0.79 -6.28 -5.19
N HIS A 90 0.10 -5.46 -4.63
CA HIS A 90 1.30 -5.90 -3.93
C HIS A 90 1.08 -6.39 -2.49
N LEU A 91 -0.10 -6.20 -1.91
CA LEU A 91 -0.43 -6.77 -0.60
C LEU A 91 -0.60 -8.29 -0.68
N THR A 92 -0.25 -8.97 0.41
CA THR A 92 -0.57 -10.40 0.60
C THR A 92 -2.09 -10.59 0.65
N SER A 93 -2.56 -11.82 0.40
CA SER A 93 -3.99 -12.15 0.42
C SER A 93 -4.66 -11.76 1.75
N ASP A 94 -3.99 -12.02 2.87
CA ASP A 94 -4.51 -11.69 4.20
C ASP A 94 -4.60 -10.16 4.40
N LEU A 95 -3.59 -9.39 3.96
CA LEU A 95 -3.62 -7.93 4.05
C LEU A 95 -4.67 -7.30 3.13
N LYS A 96 -4.89 -7.86 1.93
CA LYS A 96 -5.99 -7.46 1.04
C LYS A 96 -7.34 -7.65 1.74
N THR A 97 -7.53 -8.81 2.36
CA THR A 97 -8.75 -9.13 3.12
C THR A 97 -8.94 -8.14 4.27
N CYS A 98 -7.89 -7.89 5.06
CA CYS A 98 -7.93 -6.91 6.15
C CYS A 98 -8.33 -5.50 5.66
N LEU A 99 -7.77 -5.05 4.53
CA LEU A 99 -8.09 -3.74 3.96
C LEU A 99 -9.56 -3.65 3.51
N LEU A 100 -10.08 -4.70 2.87
CA LEU A 100 -11.48 -4.70 2.40
C LEU A 100 -12.50 -4.59 3.53
N ARG A 101 -12.16 -5.02 4.77
CA ARG A 101 -13.06 -4.88 5.93
C ARG A 101 -13.33 -3.45 6.34
N PHE A 102 -12.45 -2.51 5.98
CA PHE A 102 -12.73 -1.10 6.19
C PHE A 102 -13.97 -0.64 5.41
N GLY A 103 -14.31 -1.30 4.29
CA GLY A 103 -15.50 -0.98 3.49
C GLY A 103 -16.84 -1.33 4.13
N ILE A 104 -16.85 -2.03 5.28
CA ILE A 104 -18.07 -2.31 6.05
C ILE A 104 -18.53 -1.08 6.84
N PHE A 105 -17.59 -0.18 7.17
CA PHE A 105 -17.89 1.01 7.95
C PHE A 105 -18.40 2.14 7.04
N PRO A 106 -19.30 3.01 7.54
CA PRO A 106 -19.73 4.18 6.78
C PRO A 106 -18.55 5.08 6.40
N GLU A 107 -18.63 5.68 5.22
CA GLU A 107 -17.67 6.68 4.74
C GLU A 107 -17.48 7.79 5.79
N ASP A 108 -16.24 8.24 5.94
CA ASP A 108 -15.80 9.28 6.89
C ASP A 108 -16.15 9.05 8.37
N SER A 109 -16.58 7.83 8.73
CA SER A 109 -16.87 7.49 10.13
C SER A 109 -15.59 7.18 10.92
N LYS A 110 -15.62 7.51 12.21
CA LYS A 110 -14.56 7.09 13.14
C LYS A 110 -14.71 5.60 13.41
N ILE A 111 -13.73 4.80 12.98
CA ILE A 111 -13.72 3.36 13.21
C ILE A 111 -13.03 3.05 14.55
N PRO A 112 -13.73 2.52 15.57
CA PRO A 112 -13.08 2.14 16.81
C PRO A 112 -12.17 0.93 16.58
N VAL A 113 -10.87 1.06 16.89
CA VAL A 113 -9.87 -0.01 16.68
C VAL A 113 -10.28 -1.33 17.34
N LYS A 114 -10.91 -1.27 18.52
CA LYS A 114 -11.45 -2.47 19.20
C LYS A 114 -12.52 -3.19 18.39
N ASN A 115 -13.36 -2.46 17.66
CA ASN A 115 -14.42 -3.06 16.85
C ASN A 115 -13.83 -3.66 15.57
N LEU A 116 -12.88 -2.97 14.93
CA LEU A 116 -12.14 -3.49 13.77
C LEU A 116 -11.40 -4.80 14.12
N MET A 117 -10.67 -4.81 15.24
CA MET A 117 -9.95 -6.01 15.70
C MET A 117 -10.91 -7.17 15.99
N ARG A 118 -12.08 -6.92 16.62
CA ARG A 118 -13.08 -7.98 16.82
C ARG A 118 -13.64 -8.54 15.52
N SER A 119 -13.85 -7.69 14.51
CA SER A 119 -14.32 -8.13 13.18
C SER A 119 -13.30 -9.05 12.51
N TRP A 120 -12.02 -8.63 12.48
CA TRP A 120 -10.95 -9.49 11.97
C TRP A 120 -10.82 -10.76 12.80
N MET A 121 -11.03 -10.66 14.12
CA MET A 121 -10.98 -11.83 14.99
C MET A 121 -12.03 -12.87 14.64
N ALA A 122 -13.30 -12.47 14.57
CA ALA A 122 -14.40 -13.37 14.25
C ALA A 122 -14.18 -14.08 12.90
N GLU A 123 -13.63 -13.40 11.90
CA GLU A 123 -13.41 -13.97 10.58
C GLU A 123 -12.24 -14.95 10.51
N TRP A 124 -11.13 -14.70 11.22
CA TRP A 124 -10.06 -15.70 11.26
C TRP A 124 -10.48 -16.93 12.04
N PHE A 125 -11.29 -16.78 13.10
CA PHE A 125 -11.87 -17.91 13.82
C PHE A 125 -12.77 -18.74 12.89
N LEU A 126 -13.64 -18.10 12.10
CA LEU A 126 -14.46 -18.78 11.10
C LEU A 126 -13.61 -19.48 10.03
N LYS A 127 -12.52 -18.86 9.57
CA LYS A 127 -11.61 -19.48 8.60
C LYS A 127 -10.92 -20.71 9.19
N LEU A 128 -10.44 -20.63 10.43
CA LEU A 128 -9.83 -21.76 11.13
C LEU A 128 -10.81 -22.92 11.34
N GLU A 129 -12.07 -22.62 11.70
CA GLU A 129 -13.12 -23.62 11.87
C GLU A 129 -13.43 -24.33 10.54
N ASN A 130 -13.59 -23.58 9.45
CA ASN A 130 -13.81 -24.16 8.12
C ASN A 130 -12.62 -24.99 7.63
N ASP A 131 -11.38 -24.52 7.85
CA ASP A 131 -10.17 -25.26 7.47
C ASP A 131 -10.07 -26.57 8.26
N LEU A 132 -10.43 -26.56 9.55
CA LEU A 132 -10.49 -27.77 10.37
C LEU A 132 -11.60 -28.71 9.89
N GLU A 133 -12.81 -28.22 9.61
CA GLU A 133 -13.91 -29.02 9.05
C GLU A 133 -13.54 -29.64 7.70
N GLU A 134 -12.86 -28.91 6.81
CA GLU A 134 -12.38 -29.44 5.52
C GLU A 134 -11.30 -30.52 5.71
N VAL A 135 -10.38 -30.33 6.65
CA VAL A 135 -9.38 -31.34 7.02
C VAL A 135 -10.05 -32.59 7.61
N PHE A 136 -11.04 -32.44 8.48
CA PHE A 136 -11.80 -33.57 9.03
C PHE A 136 -12.65 -34.27 7.95
N ALA A 137 -13.25 -33.53 7.03
CA ALA A 137 -14.00 -34.08 5.91
C ALA A 137 -13.12 -34.86 4.91
N ARG A 138 -11.86 -34.45 4.73
CA ARG A 138 -10.86 -35.17 3.92
C ARG A 138 -10.23 -36.37 4.63
N ALA A 139 -10.24 -36.39 5.96
CA ALA A 139 -9.67 -37.45 6.79
C ALA A 139 -10.65 -38.60 7.09
N CYS A 140 -11.94 -38.44 6.79
CA CYS A 140 -12.91 -39.53 6.83
C CYS A 140 -12.90 -40.32 5.51
N PRO A 141 -12.52 -41.62 5.51
CA PRO A 141 -12.53 -42.48 4.33
C PRO A 141 -13.94 -42.92 3.89
#